data_AF-A0A2N6CQP5-F1
#
_entry.id   AF-A0A2N6CQP5-F1
#
_cell.length_a   1.000
_cell.length_b   1.000
_cell.length_c   1.000
_cell.angle_alpha   90.00
_cell.angle_beta   90.00
_cell.angle_gamma   90.00
#
_symmetry.space_group_name_H-M   'P 1'
#
loop_
_entity.id
_entity.type
_entity.pdbx_description
1 polymer ?
#
loop_
_entity_poly.entity_id
_entity_poly.type
_entity_poly.pdbx_seq_one_letter_code
_entity_poly.pdbx_strand_id
1 'polypeptide(L)'
;MDAKRIDELARRLAEALPEGITDLRTDMERNFRSVLQGTLARMDVVTREEFDVQAGVLARTRERVEQLLERLEELERGLQKAATGKPASGKKTAGTPARKKKSAAKPD
;
A
#
# COMPACT_ATOMS: atom_id res chain seq x y z
N MET A 1 -3.59 6.03 26.65
CA MET A 1 -3.52 7.44 27.12
C MET A 1 -2.55 7.54 28.28
N ASP A 2 -1.41 8.20 28.11
CA ASP A 2 -0.39 8.27 29.15
C ASP A 2 -0.79 9.29 30.23
N ALA A 3 -1.28 8.82 31.38
CA ALA A 3 -1.54 9.67 32.54
C ALA A 3 -0.33 10.55 32.90
N LYS A 4 0.90 10.06 32.66
CA LYS A 4 2.15 10.79 32.85
C LYS A 4 2.27 12.06 31.99
N ARG A 5 1.73 12.06 30.77
CA ARG A 5 1.77 13.24 29.88
C ARG A 5 0.81 14.32 30.33
N ILE A 6 -0.35 13.92 30.84
CA ILE A 6 -1.34 14.83 31.42
C ILE A 6 -0.78 15.50 32.68
N ASP A 7 -0.06 14.72 33.49
CA ASP A 7 0.54 15.21 34.73
C ASP A 7 1.65 16.22 34.46
N GLU A 8 2.50 15.97 33.45
CA GLU A 8 3.52 16.91 32.99
C GLU A 8 2.90 18.21 32.46
N LEU A 9 1.79 18.13 31.72
CA LEU A 9 1.06 19.30 31.21
C LEU A 9 0.43 20.12 32.34
N ALA A 10 -0.24 19.45 33.28
CA ALA A 10 -0.85 20.09 34.45
C ALA A 10 0.20 20.82 35.30
N ARG A 11 1.38 20.19 35.48
CA ARG A 11 2.51 20.78 36.20
C ARG A 11 3.07 22.00 35.50
N ARG A 12 3.28 21.96 34.17
CA ARG A 12 3.75 23.12 33.39
C ARG A 12 2.76 24.28 33.42
N LEU A 13 1.46 23.98 33.36
CA LEU A 13 0.40 24.98 33.51
C LEU A 13 0.42 25.62 34.91
N ALA A 14 0.63 24.82 35.95
CA ALA A 14 0.76 25.31 37.32
C ALA A 14 2.05 26.11 37.56
N GLU A 15 3.13 25.82 36.83
CA GLU A 15 4.40 26.57 36.87
C GLU A 15 4.33 27.90 36.10
N ALA A 16 3.39 28.06 35.17
CA ALA A 16 3.15 29.30 34.43
C ALA A 16 2.28 30.33 35.19
N LEU A 17 1.85 30.02 36.42
CA LEU A 17 1.02 30.91 37.23
C LEU A 17 1.87 32.02 37.90
N PRO A 18 1.35 33.25 38.01
CA PRO A 18 2.04 34.36 38.67
C PRO A 18 2.21 34.14 40.17
N GLU A 19 3.31 34.66 40.73
CA GLU A 19 3.82 34.36 42.08
C GLU A 19 2.83 34.63 43.24
N GLY A 20 1.77 35.43 43.00
CA GLY A 20 0.72 35.71 43.97
C GLY A 20 -0.31 34.58 44.19
N ILE A 21 -0.26 33.49 43.42
CA ILE A 21 -1.24 32.36 43.48
C ILE A 21 -0.54 31.04 43.87
N THR A 22 0.75 31.10 44.22
CA THR A 22 1.61 29.93 44.46
C THR A 22 1.13 29.05 45.62
N ASP A 23 0.49 29.63 46.64
CA ASP A 23 -0.06 28.88 47.79
C ASP A 23 -1.25 27.98 47.40
N LEU A 24 -1.90 28.27 46.26
CA LEU A 24 -3.01 27.48 45.70
C LEU A 24 -2.56 26.55 44.56
N ARG A 25 -1.25 26.43 44.33
CA ARG A 25 -0.68 25.69 43.19
C ARG A 25 -1.12 24.23 43.16
N THR A 26 -1.12 23.55 44.30
CA THR A 26 -1.51 22.13 44.40
C THR A 26 -2.98 21.90 44.04
N ASP A 27 -3.87 22.79 44.48
CA ASP A 27 -5.30 22.71 44.17
C ASP A 27 -5.57 23.06 42.70
N MET A 28 -4.85 24.04 42.15
CA MET A 28 -4.90 24.35 40.72
C MET A 28 -4.38 23.20 39.87
N GLU A 29 -3.27 22.56 40.22
CA GLU A 29 -2.73 21.40 39.51
C GLU A 29 -3.76 20.25 39.45
N ARG A 30 -4.41 19.96 40.58
CA ARG A 30 -5.47 18.93 40.66
C ARG A 30 -6.69 19.30 39.81
N ASN A 31 -7.09 20.57 39.82
CA ASN A 31 -8.19 21.06 39.00
C ASN A 31 -7.85 21.00 37.51
N PHE A 32 -6.66 21.45 37.11
CA PHE A 32 -6.17 21.37 35.73
C PHE A 32 -6.07 19.93 35.25
N ARG A 33 -5.56 19.00 36.08
CA ARG A 33 -5.55 17.57 35.75
C ARG A 33 -6.96 17.05 35.46
N SER A 34 -7.93 17.37 36.31
CA SER A 34 -9.32 16.91 36.15
C SER A 34 -9.98 17.50 34.90
N VAL A 35 -9.74 18.79 34.63
CA VAL A 35 -10.23 19.46 33.42
C VAL A 35 -9.58 18.88 32.17
N LEU A 36 -8.25 18.71 32.14
CA LEU A 36 -7.52 18.13 31.02
C LEU A 36 -7.93 16.68 30.74
N GLN A 37 -8.14 15.88 31.79
CA GLN A 37 -8.68 14.53 31.63
C GLN A 37 -10.09 14.54 31.06
N GLY A 38 -10.97 15.43 31.55
CA GLY A 38 -12.34 15.56 31.08
C GLY A 38 -12.46 16.11 29.66
N THR A 39 -11.61 17.05 29.25
CA THR A 39 -11.61 17.61 27.90
C THR A 39 -10.98 16.66 26.90
N LEU A 40 -9.85 16.04 27.25
CA LEU A 40 -9.16 15.08 26.38
C LEU A 40 -9.97 13.79 26.19
N ALA A 41 -10.79 13.39 27.16
CA ALA A 41 -11.75 12.30 27.01
C ALA A 41 -12.95 12.65 26.12
N ARG A 42 -13.27 13.95 25.97
CA ARG A 42 -14.35 14.44 25.08
C ARG A 42 -13.88 14.76 23.67
N MET A 43 -12.59 15.00 23.48
CA MET A 43 -11.99 15.04 22.16
C MET A 43 -11.87 13.59 21.68
N ASP A 44 -12.24 13.29 20.43
CA ASP A 44 -12.02 11.99 19.80
C ASP A 44 -10.51 11.77 19.58
N VAL A 45 -9.77 11.65 20.67
CA VAL A 45 -8.33 11.45 20.64
C VAL A 45 -8.10 10.01 20.27
N VAL A 46 -7.88 9.77 18.99
CA VAL A 46 -7.36 8.51 18.47
C VAL A 46 -6.06 8.25 19.20
N THR A 47 -5.99 7.14 19.94
CA THR A 47 -4.78 6.78 20.66
C THR A 47 -3.64 6.58 19.65
N ARG A 48 -2.41 6.83 20.07
CA ARG A 48 -1.25 6.61 19.19
C ARG A 48 -1.18 5.16 18.69
N GLU A 49 -1.61 4.22 19.51
CA GLU A 49 -1.70 2.81 19.16
C GLU A 49 -2.74 2.55 18.06
N GLU A 50 -3.94 3.16 18.15
CA GLU A 50 -4.95 3.06 17.08
C GLU A 50 -4.48 3.72 15.79
N PHE A 51 -3.77 4.86 15.87
CA PHE A 51 -3.15 5.49 14.71
C PHE A 51 -2.12 4.56 14.05
N ASP A 52 -1.24 3.95 14.84
CA ASP A 52 -0.21 3.04 14.34
C ASP A 52 -0.83 1.79 13.69
N VAL A 53 -1.94 1.27 14.24
CA VAL A 53 -2.71 0.17 13.63
C VAL A 53 -3.28 0.60 12.26
N GLN A 54 -3.89 1.77 12.16
CA GLN A 54 -4.44 2.27 10.90
C GLN A 54 -3.34 2.52 9.86
N ALA A 55 -2.20 3.08 10.28
CA ALA A 55 -1.02 3.24 9.43
C ALA A 55 -0.50 1.88 8.92
N GLY A 56 -0.47 0.85 9.77
CA GLY A 56 -0.10 -0.51 9.40
C GLY A 56 -1.11 -1.18 8.46
N VAL A 57 -2.42 -0.89 8.58
CA VAL A 57 -3.42 -1.32 7.60
C VAL A 57 -3.16 -0.65 6.26
N LEU A 58 -2.91 0.67 6.23
CA LEU A 58 -2.63 1.41 5.01
C LEU A 58 -1.38 0.89 4.28
N ALA A 59 -0.30 0.64 5.02
CA ALA A 59 0.92 0.05 4.47
C ALA A 59 0.65 -1.31 3.79
N ARG A 60 -0.07 -2.21 4.47
CA ARG A 60 -0.46 -3.51 3.90
C ARG A 60 -1.37 -3.39 2.69
N THR A 61 -2.26 -2.40 2.66
CA THR A 61 -3.10 -2.18 1.47
C THR A 61 -2.26 -1.69 0.29
N ARG A 62 -1.25 -0.85 0.53
CA ARG A 62 -0.33 -0.38 -0.52
C ARG A 62 0.48 -1.54 -1.12
N GLU A 63 1.04 -2.40 -0.29
CA GLU A 63 1.74 -3.60 -0.76
C GLU A 63 0.83 -4.51 -1.60
N ARG A 64 -0.42 -4.72 -1.17
CA ARG A 64 -1.39 -5.52 -1.92
C ARG A 64 -1.75 -4.90 -3.27
N VAL A 65 -1.86 -3.57 -3.33
CA VAL A 65 -2.11 -2.85 -4.59
C VAL A 65 -0.92 -3.02 -5.54
N GLU A 66 0.30 -2.86 -5.04
CA GLU A 66 1.52 -3.04 -5.84
C GLU A 66 1.60 -4.46 -6.43
N GLN A 67 1.35 -5.50 -5.62
CA GLN A 67 1.30 -6.90 -6.09
C GLN A 67 0.22 -7.15 -7.15
N LEU A 68 -0.95 -6.50 -7.02
CA LEU A 68 -2.03 -6.63 -7.99
C LEU A 68 -1.69 -5.93 -9.30
N LEU A 69 -1.02 -4.77 -9.25
CA LEU A 69 -0.53 -4.08 -10.44
C LEU A 69 0.52 -4.92 -11.17
N GLU A 70 1.46 -5.55 -10.46
CA GLU A 70 2.44 -6.47 -11.07
C GLU A 70 1.76 -7.64 -11.78
N ARG A 71 0.79 -8.29 -11.13
CA ARG A 71 0.02 -9.39 -11.74
C ARG A 71 -0.78 -8.91 -12.95
N LEU A 72 -1.32 -7.70 -12.90
CA LEU A 72 -2.04 -7.12 -14.03
C LEU A 72 -1.08 -6.91 -15.22
N GLU A 73 0.10 -6.34 -14.98
CA GLU A 73 1.12 -6.16 -16.03
C GLU A 73 1.57 -7.49 -16.64
N GLU A 74 1.78 -8.53 -15.83
CA GLU A 74 2.12 -9.87 -16.31
C GLU A 74 1.02 -10.44 -17.23
N LEU A 75 -0.24 -10.30 -16.82
CA LEU A 75 -1.39 -10.76 -17.59
C LEU A 75 -1.57 -9.95 -18.88
N GLU A 76 -1.46 -8.62 -18.82
CA GLU A 76 -1.53 -7.75 -19.98
C GLU A 76 -0.41 -8.05 -20.98
N ARG A 77 0.83 -8.27 -20.51
CA ARG A 77 1.95 -8.68 -21.37
C ARG A 77 1.72 -10.07 -21.98
N GLY A 78 1.15 -11.01 -21.21
CA GLY A 78 0.78 -12.33 -21.71
C GLY A 78 -0.26 -12.26 -22.82
N LEU A 79 -1.29 -11.44 -22.64
CA LEU A 79 -2.34 -11.20 -23.63
C LEU A 79 -1.81 -10.48 -24.88
N GLN A 80 -0.92 -9.50 -24.73
CA GLN A 80 -0.27 -8.83 -25.86
C GLN A 80 0.65 -9.77 -26.64
N LYS A 81 1.39 -10.66 -25.96
CA LYS A 81 2.18 -11.71 -26.61
C LYS A 81 1.29 -12.71 -27.36
N ALA A 82 0.14 -13.09 -26.78
CA ALA A 82 -0.83 -13.95 -27.45
C ALA A 82 -1.47 -13.27 -28.68
N ALA A 83 -1.73 -11.95 -28.60
CA ALA A 83 -2.30 -11.17 -29.71
C ALA A 83 -1.30 -10.87 -30.84
N THR A 84 0.00 -10.75 -30.53
CA THR A 84 1.06 -10.52 -31.51
C THR A 84 1.68 -11.83 -32.07
N GLY A 85 1.32 -12.97 -31.49
CA GLY A 85 1.68 -14.31 -31.97
C GLY A 85 0.86 -14.73 -33.20
N LYS A 86 1.32 -14.32 -34.39
CA LYS A 86 0.87 -14.84 -35.69
C LYS A 86 0.96 -16.39 -35.74
N PRO A 87 -0.08 -17.13 -36.18
CA PRO A 87 0.02 -18.57 -36.36
C PRO A 87 0.89 -18.85 -37.59
N ALA A 88 2.11 -19.33 -37.37
CA ALA A 88 3.00 -19.77 -38.44
C ALA A 88 3.57 -21.15 -38.14
N SER A 89 2.72 -22.18 -38.25
CA SER A 89 3.17 -23.48 -38.74
C SER A 89 1.97 -24.27 -39.27
N GLY A 90 1.75 -24.15 -40.58
CA GLY A 90 0.68 -24.85 -41.27
C GLY A 90 0.71 -24.63 -42.77
N LYS A 91 1.89 -24.72 -43.42
CA LYS A 91 2.02 -25.11 -44.84
C LYS A 91 3.48 -25.32 -45.24
N LYS A 92 3.95 -26.57 -45.26
CA LYS A 92 5.07 -26.98 -46.11
C LYS A 92 4.66 -28.20 -46.94
N THR A 93 3.72 -27.98 -47.86
CA THR A 93 3.54 -28.84 -49.04
C THR A 93 3.97 -28.02 -50.25
N ALA A 94 5.27 -28.01 -50.51
CA ALA A 94 5.85 -27.40 -51.69
C ALA A 94 6.04 -28.48 -52.76
N GLY A 95 5.28 -28.35 -53.86
CA GLY A 95 5.77 -28.50 -55.23
C GLY A 95 6.40 -29.83 -55.66
N THR A 96 5.59 -30.63 -56.35
CA THR A 96 5.96 -31.48 -57.49
C THR A 96 7.15 -30.97 -58.32
N PRO A 97 8.13 -31.82 -58.68
CA PRO A 97 8.90 -31.64 -59.90
C PRO A 97 8.36 -32.55 -61.01
N ALA A 98 7.76 -31.92 -62.02
CA ALA A 98 7.42 -32.57 -63.28
C ALA A 98 8.72 -32.98 -64.02
N ARG A 99 8.98 -34.28 -64.13
CA ARG A 99 10.11 -34.82 -64.90
C ARG A 99 9.66 -35.06 -66.34
N LYS A 100 10.19 -34.25 -67.26
CA LYS A 100 9.97 -34.27 -68.71
C LYS A 100 10.17 -35.67 -69.29
N LYS A 101 9.20 -36.11 -70.11
CA LYS A 101 9.38 -37.15 -71.13
C LYS A 101 10.40 -36.64 -72.16
N LYS A 102 11.47 -37.40 -72.41
CA LYS A 102 12.26 -37.31 -73.64
C LYS A 102 12.33 -38.71 -74.24
N SER A 103 11.88 -38.79 -75.49
CA SER A 103 11.83 -39.97 -76.34
C SER A 103 13.22 -40.41 -76.81
N ALA A 104 13.23 -41.62 -77.39
CA ALA A 104 14.18 -42.21 -78.34
C ALA A 104 15.34 -43.05 -77.77
N ALA A 105 15.21 -44.39 -77.88
CA ALA A 105 16.09 -45.25 -78.69
C ALA A 105 15.64 -46.74 -78.65
N LYS A 106 15.35 -47.28 -79.83
CA LYS A 106 15.48 -48.72 -80.23
C LYS A 106 17.00 -48.96 -80.50
N PRO A 107 17.65 -50.16 -80.39
CA PRO A 107 17.28 -51.55 -80.77
C PRO A 107 17.60 -52.56 -79.63
N ASP A 108 17.45 -53.89 -79.68
CA ASP A 108 17.20 -54.94 -80.69
C ASP A 108 16.09 -55.87 -80.18
#